data_AF-A0A260QAA0-F1
#
_entry.id   AF-A0A260QAA0-F1
#
_cell.length_a   1.000
_cell.length_b   1.000
_cell.length_c   1.000
_cell.angle_alpha   90.00
_cell.angle_beta   90.00
_cell.angle_gamma   90.00
#
_symmetry.space_group_name_H-M   'P 1'
#
loop_
_entity.id
_entity.type
_entity.pdbx_description
1 polymer ?
#
loop_
_entity_poly.entity_id
_entity_poly.type
_entity_poly.pdbx_seq_one_letter_code
_entity_poly.pdbx_strand_id
1 'polypeptide(L)'
;MVMTKKPTSKGAGASSSVLPLIAVSVVIVLIALGYGSLWLGHAFTDTGEQIPGNPFQALFSVAGGKLTWPTASTVIFVMAVIIGSGLVGVAAAARASRGGKNDVDAKARLMGPTSKLTGVTGKQARERAKSLRSDLADRDTLDDADIGVIVGRTVQGNQKVFMSWEDMMFALAGPRMGKTAAMAIDALCTAPGAALFTSNKRDGHDLTRGVREQLGTVWRYDLQGIADGPLTGGDGFWWNPLRGITSIAAARKLASYFAAASNDGSAKADSSYFDGGAKELFAQMLLAAACAGGDLLHVYGWLSDEDNELPQKILEEHNHQIVAMRLQSVRGLNPRQRDGLYDMARRFISLLEEQNYVMSVLPPERVDVSLGAARDTDIGRGVRYPHSMPEFVVEKFVTSTDTIYALSKEGPDSTSALTTALIGSIIDAAQRTARRSPRGRMPVPMLCILDEAANVCRLTELPAWYSHLGSQGICLMTIVQNLSQAQKVWGQDGVKQLQDAANFLWYGGGIKDKTTLSDLSALVGDHDVERWSTSRSGGMFDSGSTSKSQSWSKEPIMTVDDLAAIPKTRALVQISGNRPVLMKKLYWSDGPNADAITASAGRYGIPEKTQILLDEDAVDIDEVTESDEEPFL
;
A
#
# COMPACT_ATOMS: atom_id res chain seq x y z
N MET A 1 -12.49 -5.50 -46.96
CA MET A 1 -11.04 -5.73 -46.85
C MET A 1 -10.54 -4.87 -45.69
N VAL A 2 -10.39 -5.46 -44.50
CA VAL A 2 -10.02 -4.75 -43.27
C VAL A 2 -8.50 -4.64 -43.23
N MET A 3 -7.97 -3.45 -43.51
CA MET A 3 -6.54 -3.17 -43.35
C MET A 3 -6.24 -2.86 -41.88
N THR A 4 -5.65 -3.82 -41.18
CA THR A 4 -5.04 -3.63 -39.87
C THR A 4 -3.72 -2.87 -40.03
N LYS A 5 -3.65 -1.66 -39.47
CA LYS A 5 -2.41 -0.88 -39.40
C LYS A 5 -1.52 -1.45 -38.29
N LYS A 6 -0.36 -1.99 -38.65
CA LYS A 6 0.69 -2.38 -37.70
C LYS A 6 1.15 -1.17 -36.86
N PRO A 7 1.32 -1.31 -35.53
CA PRO A 7 2.02 -0.30 -34.75
C PRO A 7 3.53 -0.43 -35.04
N THR A 8 4.15 0.67 -35.45
CA THR A 8 5.61 0.75 -35.54
C THR A 8 6.15 1.07 -34.15
N SER A 9 6.95 0.17 -33.59
CA SER A 9 7.78 0.44 -32.43
C SER A 9 8.83 1.48 -32.83
N LYS A 10 8.85 2.63 -32.16
CA LYS A 10 10.03 3.48 -32.14
C LYS A 10 10.75 3.21 -30.83
N GLY A 11 11.79 2.39 -30.94
CA GLY A 11 12.79 2.22 -29.90
C GLY A 11 13.53 3.53 -29.64
N ALA A 12 13.86 3.73 -28.38
CA ALA A 12 14.74 4.79 -27.91
C ALA A 12 16.15 4.61 -28.51
N GLY A 13 16.72 5.71 -29.01
CA GLY A 13 18.08 5.75 -29.50
C GLY A 13 18.40 7.12 -30.10
N ALA A 14 19.29 7.85 -29.43
CA ALA A 14 19.88 9.14 -29.81
C ALA A 14 18.94 10.36 -29.84
N SER A 15 19.02 11.18 -28.79
CA SER A 15 18.70 12.61 -28.84
C SER A 15 19.73 13.32 -29.73
N SER A 16 19.63 13.13 -31.05
CA SER A 16 20.25 14.05 -31.99
C SER A 16 19.41 15.33 -32.00
N SER A 17 20.05 16.45 -31.73
CA SER A 17 19.44 17.78 -31.75
C SER A 17 18.63 17.95 -33.05
N VAL A 18 17.31 18.01 -32.95
CA VAL A 18 16.40 18.22 -34.08
C VAL A 18 16.38 19.71 -34.48
N LEU A 19 16.84 20.60 -33.58
CA LEU A 19 16.89 22.05 -33.79
C LEU A 19 17.70 22.51 -35.02
N PRO A 20 18.92 22.02 -35.29
CA PRO A 20 19.69 22.41 -36.48
C PRO A 20 18.99 22.01 -37.77
N LEU A 21 18.37 20.82 -37.81
CA LEU A 21 17.61 20.33 -38.97
C LEU A 21 16.37 21.18 -39.23
N ILE A 22 15.66 21.59 -38.18
CA ILE A 22 14.51 22.51 -38.30
C ILE A 22 14.98 23.89 -38.78
N ALA A 23 16.06 24.44 -38.20
CA ALA A 23 16.61 25.73 -38.60
C ALA A 23 17.03 25.75 -40.08
N VAL A 24 17.74 24.70 -40.52
CA VAL A 24 18.13 24.54 -41.93
C VAL A 24 16.90 24.43 -42.84
N SER A 25 15.87 23.68 -42.42
CA SER A 25 14.63 23.54 -43.18
C SER A 25 13.87 24.86 -43.32
N VAL A 26 13.81 25.67 -42.25
CA VAL A 26 13.19 27.00 -42.27
C VAL A 26 13.94 27.94 -43.21
N VAL A 27 15.27 27.93 -43.18
CA VAL A 27 16.12 28.73 -44.08
C VAL A 27 15.88 28.34 -45.53
N ILE A 28 15.81 27.04 -45.85
CA ILE A 28 15.52 26.56 -47.21
C ILE A 28 14.14 27.04 -47.69
N VAL A 29 13.11 26.96 -46.85
CA VAL A 29 11.76 27.42 -47.18
C VAL A 29 11.73 28.93 -47.41
N LEU A 30 12.42 29.72 -46.59
CA LEU A 30 12.50 31.19 -46.77
C LEU A 30 13.21 31.57 -48.06
N ILE A 31 14.28 30.86 -48.43
CA ILE A 31 15.00 31.07 -49.70
C ILE A 31 14.11 30.72 -50.89
N ALA A 32 13.38 29.60 -50.82
CA ALA A 32 12.45 29.19 -51.87
C ALA A 32 11.28 30.19 -52.04
N LEU A 33 10.72 30.67 -50.92
CA LEU A 33 9.68 31.71 -50.94
C LEU A 33 10.21 33.05 -51.47
N GLY A 34 11.41 33.45 -51.06
CA GLY A 34 12.08 34.66 -51.53
C GLY A 34 12.32 34.62 -53.04
N TYR A 35 12.90 33.53 -53.52
CA TYR A 35 13.13 33.33 -54.95
C TYR A 35 11.83 33.24 -55.77
N GLY A 36 10.82 32.50 -55.29
CA GLY A 36 9.52 32.43 -55.94
C GLY A 36 8.80 33.78 -55.99
N SER A 37 8.90 34.59 -54.94
CA SER A 37 8.33 35.94 -54.89
C SER A 37 9.06 36.93 -55.80
N LEU A 38 10.37 36.79 -55.96
CA LEU A 38 11.18 37.57 -56.89
C LEU A 38 10.76 37.25 -58.34
N TRP A 39 10.67 35.96 -58.66
CA TRP A 39 10.26 35.49 -59.99
C TRP A 39 8.84 35.95 -60.36
N LEU A 40 7.89 35.75 -59.45
CA LEU A 40 6.51 36.18 -59.66
C LEU A 40 6.37 37.70 -59.73
N GLY A 41 7.12 38.46 -58.94
CA GLY A 41 7.04 39.92 -58.96
C GLY A 41 7.58 40.52 -60.26
N HIS A 42 8.72 40.05 -60.77
CA HIS A 42 9.21 40.47 -62.09
C HIS A 42 8.28 40.04 -63.24
N ALA A 43 7.66 38.86 -63.14
CA ALA A 43 6.65 38.42 -64.10
C ALA A 43 5.38 39.30 -64.07
N PHE A 44 5.02 39.88 -62.91
CA PHE A 44 3.88 40.77 -62.75
C PHE A 44 4.18 42.23 -63.16
N THR A 45 5.40 42.71 -62.95
CA THR A 45 5.80 44.09 -63.23
C THR A 45 6.47 44.30 -64.59
N ASP A 46 6.63 43.24 -65.38
CA ASP A 46 7.16 43.21 -66.75
C ASP A 46 8.47 44.03 -66.94
N THR A 47 9.42 43.79 -66.06
CA THR A 47 10.68 44.56 -65.97
C THR A 47 11.73 44.18 -67.03
N GLY A 48 11.51 43.12 -67.82
CA GLY A 48 12.45 42.66 -68.85
C GLY A 48 13.79 42.08 -68.37
N GLU A 49 14.02 41.99 -67.05
CA GLU A 49 15.25 41.44 -66.46
C GLU A 49 15.28 39.91 -66.47
N GLN A 50 16.42 39.32 -66.87
CA GLN A 50 16.63 37.87 -66.84
C GLN A 50 17.05 37.42 -65.44
N ILE A 51 16.17 36.70 -64.75
CA ILE A 51 16.44 36.17 -63.40
C ILE A 51 17.34 34.93 -63.51
N PRO A 52 18.47 34.87 -62.79
CA PRO A 52 19.31 33.68 -62.74
C PRO A 52 18.54 32.46 -62.22
N GLY A 53 18.71 31.29 -62.85
CA GLY A 53 18.03 30.05 -62.46
C GLY A 53 18.42 29.50 -61.08
N ASN A 54 19.51 30.01 -60.48
CA ASN A 54 19.96 29.63 -59.14
C ASN A 54 19.39 30.59 -58.07
N PRO A 55 18.61 30.10 -57.09
CA PRO A 55 17.99 30.91 -56.04
C PRO A 55 18.95 31.77 -55.23
N PHE A 56 20.13 31.22 -54.89
CA PHE A 56 21.14 31.95 -54.13
C PHE A 56 21.74 33.07 -54.98
N GLN A 57 22.07 32.78 -56.24
CA GLN A 57 22.63 33.76 -57.15
C GLN A 57 21.67 34.91 -57.42
N ALA A 58 20.37 34.62 -57.60
CA ALA A 58 19.34 35.64 -57.80
C ALA A 58 19.20 36.55 -56.56
N LEU A 59 19.12 35.99 -55.36
CA LEU A 59 19.01 36.76 -54.11
C LEU A 59 20.28 37.58 -53.81
N PHE A 60 21.47 37.03 -54.07
CA PHE A 60 22.73 37.79 -53.95
C PHE A 60 22.86 38.89 -55.01
N SER A 61 22.28 38.71 -56.20
CA SER A 61 22.28 39.73 -57.25
C SER A 61 21.36 40.90 -56.90
N VAL A 62 20.24 40.64 -56.22
CA VAL A 62 19.40 41.68 -55.62
C VAL A 62 20.16 42.42 -54.52
N ALA A 63 20.78 41.69 -53.58
CA ALA A 63 21.55 42.29 -52.48
C ALA A 63 22.76 43.11 -52.96
N GLY A 64 23.37 42.70 -54.08
CA GLY A 64 24.45 43.40 -54.75
C GLY A 64 24.01 44.52 -55.71
N GLY A 65 22.72 44.84 -55.78
CA GLY A 65 22.17 45.92 -56.61
C GLY A 65 22.20 45.68 -58.12
N LYS A 66 22.46 44.44 -58.56
CA LYS A 66 22.52 44.05 -59.98
C LYS A 66 21.18 43.58 -60.55
N LEU A 67 20.23 43.26 -59.67
CA LEU A 67 18.87 42.87 -60.01
C LEU A 67 17.92 43.76 -59.20
N THR A 68 16.89 44.31 -59.84
CA THR A 68 15.91 45.13 -59.12
C THR A 68 14.98 44.23 -58.30
N TRP A 69 14.57 44.66 -57.10
CA TRP A 69 13.52 43.97 -56.34
C TRP A 69 12.20 44.72 -56.50
N PRO A 70 11.25 44.22 -57.31
CA PRO A 70 9.97 44.89 -57.50
C PRO A 70 9.17 44.97 -56.20
N THR A 71 8.41 46.05 -56.02
CA THR A 71 7.46 46.19 -54.89
C THR A 71 6.42 45.07 -54.87
N ALA A 72 6.03 44.54 -56.04
CA ALA A 72 5.17 43.38 -56.16
C ALA A 72 5.75 42.11 -55.51
N SER A 73 7.08 41.90 -55.58
CA SER A 73 7.76 40.77 -54.93
C SER A 73 7.65 40.84 -53.41
N THR A 74 7.75 42.04 -52.82
CA THR A 74 7.57 42.23 -51.37
C THR A 74 6.15 41.85 -50.93
N VAL A 75 5.13 42.28 -51.68
CA VAL A 75 3.72 41.99 -51.35
C VAL A 75 3.45 40.48 -51.44
N ILE A 76 3.92 39.83 -52.50
CA ILE A 76 3.76 38.38 -52.71
C ILE A 76 4.49 37.57 -51.62
N PHE A 77 5.71 37.97 -51.26
CA PHE A 77 6.47 37.33 -50.19
C PHE A 77 5.76 37.41 -48.84
N VAL A 78 5.30 38.61 -48.46
CA VAL A 78 4.60 38.83 -47.18
C VAL A 78 3.30 38.01 -47.12
N MET A 79 2.51 37.99 -48.19
CA MET A 79 1.28 37.20 -48.27
C MET A 79 1.55 35.70 -48.15
N ALA A 80 2.59 35.19 -48.82
CA ALA A 80 2.96 33.77 -48.75
C ALA A 80 3.42 33.35 -47.34
N VAL A 81 4.15 34.22 -46.64
CA VAL A 81 4.58 33.98 -45.24
C VAL A 81 3.39 34.01 -44.28
N ILE A 82 2.43 34.92 -44.46
CA ILE A 82 1.22 34.99 -43.63
C ILE A 82 0.34 33.74 -43.83
N ILE A 83 0.10 33.33 -45.07
CA ILE A 83 -0.69 32.13 -45.38
C ILE A 83 0.02 30.86 -44.86
N GLY A 84 1.34 30.76 -45.07
CA GLY A 84 2.15 29.64 -44.60
C GLY A 84 2.18 29.51 -43.07
N SER A 85 2.37 30.62 -42.36
CA SER A 85 2.35 30.64 -40.88
C SER A 85 0.97 30.29 -40.32
N GLY A 86 -0.10 30.77 -40.94
CA GLY A 86 -1.48 30.40 -40.60
C GLY A 86 -1.74 28.90 -40.75
N LEU A 87 -1.33 28.30 -41.87
CA LEU A 87 -1.49 26.85 -42.13
C LEU A 87 -0.68 25.98 -41.17
N VAL A 88 0.56 26.38 -40.85
CA VAL A 88 1.39 25.68 -39.84
C VAL A 88 0.77 25.78 -38.45
N GLY A 89 0.24 26.95 -38.08
CA GLY A 89 -0.49 27.14 -36.83
C GLY A 89 -1.71 26.22 -36.70
N VAL A 90 -2.52 26.13 -37.77
CA VAL A 90 -3.68 25.22 -37.82
C VAL A 90 -3.26 23.74 -37.77
N ALA A 91 -2.21 23.36 -38.50
CA ALA A 91 -1.70 21.99 -38.49
C ALA A 91 -1.10 21.59 -37.15
N ALA A 92 -0.39 22.50 -36.47
CA ALA A 92 0.14 22.30 -35.13
C ALA A 92 -0.98 22.15 -34.09
N ALA A 93 -2.01 23.02 -34.15
CA ALA A 93 -3.19 22.91 -33.30
C ALA A 93 -3.97 21.62 -33.54
N ALA A 94 -4.11 21.18 -34.79
CA ALA A 94 -4.75 19.91 -35.16
C ALA A 94 -3.94 18.67 -34.75
N ARG A 95 -2.60 18.78 -34.66
CA ARG A 95 -1.73 17.70 -34.12
C ARG A 95 -1.77 17.66 -32.60
N ALA A 96 -1.74 18.82 -31.95
CA ALA A 96 -1.84 18.93 -30.50
C ALA A 96 -3.19 18.38 -29.99
N SER A 97 -4.28 18.59 -30.73
CA SER A 97 -5.59 18.02 -30.40
C SER A 97 -5.75 16.52 -30.73
N ARG A 98 -4.80 15.92 -31.47
CA ARG A 98 -4.77 14.48 -31.81
C ARG A 98 -3.82 13.67 -30.93
N GLY A 99 -3.02 14.30 -30.07
CA GLY A 99 -2.18 13.62 -29.08
C GLY A 99 -2.98 13.22 -27.84
N GLY A 100 -3.39 11.95 -27.76
CA GLY A 100 -3.79 11.30 -26.51
C GLY A 100 -5.07 11.83 -25.86
N LYS A 101 -6.23 11.57 -26.46
CA LYS A 101 -7.49 11.44 -25.70
C LYS A 101 -7.34 10.28 -24.73
N ASN A 102 -6.88 10.57 -23.52
CA ASN A 102 -7.12 9.84 -22.26
C ASN A 102 -6.32 10.54 -21.14
N ASP A 103 -6.50 11.85 -20.98
CA ASP A 103 -6.07 12.48 -19.74
C ASP A 103 -7.11 12.15 -18.66
N VAL A 104 -6.76 11.22 -17.77
CA VAL A 104 -7.60 10.81 -16.63
C VAL A 104 -8.00 12.03 -15.78
N ASP A 105 -7.20 13.09 -15.78
CA ASP A 105 -7.53 14.35 -15.09
C ASP A 105 -8.68 15.11 -15.75
N ALA A 106 -8.84 15.00 -17.07
CA ALA A 106 -9.99 15.60 -17.77
C ALA A 106 -11.30 14.92 -17.34
N LYS A 107 -11.26 13.60 -17.11
CA LYS A 107 -12.41 12.82 -16.60
C LYS A 107 -12.77 13.20 -15.17
N ALA A 108 -11.80 13.68 -14.39
CA ALA A 108 -12.09 14.20 -13.07
C ALA A 108 -13.18 15.28 -13.11
N ARG A 109 -13.23 16.13 -14.15
CA ARG A 109 -14.23 17.21 -14.33
C ARG A 109 -15.68 16.71 -14.38
N LEU A 110 -15.87 15.47 -14.81
CA LEU A 110 -17.17 14.81 -14.93
C LEU A 110 -17.59 14.14 -13.61
N MET A 111 -16.67 13.98 -12.66
CA MET A 111 -16.95 13.44 -11.32
C MET A 111 -17.65 14.47 -10.43
N GLY A 112 -17.99 14.06 -9.20
CA GLY A 112 -18.60 14.94 -8.21
C GLY A 112 -17.80 16.23 -7.96
N PRO A 113 -18.44 17.41 -7.89
CA PRO A 113 -17.74 18.66 -7.64
C PRO A 113 -17.11 18.67 -6.25
N THR A 114 -15.85 19.08 -6.16
CA THR A 114 -15.09 19.05 -4.91
C THR A 114 -15.56 20.05 -3.87
N SER A 115 -16.28 21.10 -4.30
CA SER A 115 -16.99 22.02 -3.39
C SER A 115 -18.12 21.37 -2.60
N LYS A 116 -18.59 20.18 -3.02
CA LYS A 116 -19.61 19.40 -2.29
C LYS A 116 -19.00 18.34 -1.36
N LEU A 117 -17.67 18.26 -1.25
CA LEU A 117 -17.04 17.38 -0.26
C LEU A 117 -17.35 17.88 1.15
N THR A 118 -17.94 17.02 1.97
CA THR A 118 -18.31 17.33 3.35
C THR A 118 -17.51 16.49 4.34
N GLY A 119 -17.25 17.05 5.52
CA GLY A 119 -16.58 16.38 6.64
C GLY A 119 -15.07 16.14 6.50
N VAL A 120 -14.53 16.17 5.27
CA VAL A 120 -13.15 15.73 4.98
C VAL A 120 -12.23 16.83 4.45
N THR A 121 -12.72 18.06 4.29
CA THR A 121 -11.93 19.21 3.84
C THR A 121 -12.15 20.46 4.71
N GLY A 122 -11.17 21.37 4.69
CA GLY A 122 -11.30 22.74 5.19
C GLY A 122 -11.79 22.86 6.64
N LYS A 123 -12.78 23.73 6.85
CA LYS A 123 -13.34 24.06 8.19
C LYS A 123 -14.04 22.85 8.83
N GLN A 124 -14.77 22.06 8.05
CA GLN A 124 -15.53 20.92 8.58
C GLN A 124 -14.62 19.82 9.13
N ALA A 125 -13.50 19.54 8.43
CA ALA A 125 -12.51 18.58 8.93
C ALA A 125 -11.88 19.04 10.27
N ARG A 126 -11.59 20.35 10.39
CA ARG A 126 -11.06 20.94 11.65
C ARG A 126 -12.07 20.85 12.79
N GLU A 127 -13.33 21.17 12.55
CA GLU A 127 -14.40 21.06 13.55
C GLU A 127 -14.59 19.61 14.00
N ARG A 128 -14.53 18.65 13.07
CA ARG A 128 -14.54 17.21 13.36
C ARG A 128 -13.34 16.78 14.20
N ALA A 129 -12.13 17.26 13.89
CA ALA A 129 -10.95 16.96 14.70
C ALA A 129 -11.10 17.44 16.15
N LYS A 130 -11.58 18.68 16.36
CA LYS A 130 -11.85 19.23 17.70
C LYS A 130 -12.92 18.45 18.47
N SER A 131 -13.93 17.91 17.78
CA SER A 131 -14.97 17.11 18.45
C SER A 131 -14.49 15.72 18.86
N LEU A 132 -13.56 15.15 18.11
CA LEU A 132 -12.99 13.82 18.35
C LEU A 132 -11.84 13.82 19.35
N ARG A 133 -11.13 14.94 19.46
CA ARG A 133 -9.96 15.13 20.32
C ARG A 133 -10.20 16.27 21.29
N SER A 134 -10.59 15.92 22.51
CA SER A 134 -10.89 16.89 23.57
C SER A 134 -9.70 17.76 23.94
N ASP A 135 -8.48 17.26 23.74
CA ASP A 135 -7.23 18.00 23.97
C ASP A 135 -6.95 19.08 22.91
N LEU A 136 -7.70 19.08 21.80
CA LEU A 136 -7.65 20.10 20.75
C LEU A 136 -8.83 21.09 20.79
N ALA A 137 -9.82 20.87 21.66
CA ALA A 137 -11.07 21.64 21.66
C ALA A 137 -10.84 23.15 21.78
N ASP A 138 -9.93 23.54 22.69
CA ASP A 138 -9.64 24.93 23.04
C ASP A 138 -8.51 25.56 22.18
N ARG A 139 -7.93 24.83 21.21
CA ARG A 139 -6.86 25.38 20.35
C ARG A 139 -7.42 26.24 19.23
N ASP A 140 -6.95 27.47 19.09
CA ASP A 140 -7.40 28.38 18.01
C ASP A 140 -6.95 27.94 16.62
N THR A 141 -5.73 27.42 16.51
CA THR A 141 -5.14 26.92 15.26
C THR A 141 -4.80 25.44 15.39
N LEU A 142 -5.03 24.69 14.30
CA LEU A 142 -4.67 23.28 14.19
C LEU A 142 -3.71 23.09 13.01
N ASP A 143 -2.68 22.29 13.24
CA ASP A 143 -1.82 21.80 12.18
C ASP A 143 -2.52 20.68 11.39
N ASP A 144 -2.01 20.35 10.21
CA ASP A 144 -2.62 19.28 9.40
C ASP A 144 -2.64 17.94 10.14
N ALA A 145 -1.58 17.63 10.90
CA ALA A 145 -1.47 16.42 11.71
C ALA A 145 -2.50 16.36 12.85
N ASP A 146 -2.99 17.51 13.33
CA ASP A 146 -4.06 17.53 14.33
C ASP A 146 -5.41 17.15 13.70
N ILE A 147 -5.61 17.49 12.42
CA ILE A 147 -6.90 17.31 11.72
C ILE A 147 -7.15 15.84 11.38
N GLY A 148 -6.13 15.14 10.88
CA GLY A 148 -6.25 13.76 10.42
C GLY A 148 -5.17 13.38 9.43
N VAL A 149 -5.22 12.14 8.94
CA VAL A 149 -4.29 11.64 7.91
C VAL A 149 -4.62 12.29 6.57
N ILE A 150 -3.63 12.87 5.90
CA ILE A 150 -3.84 13.43 4.56
C ILE A 150 -3.84 12.29 3.53
N VAL A 151 -4.99 12.04 2.91
CA VAL A 151 -5.15 10.99 1.89
C VAL A 151 -4.65 11.44 0.50
N GLY A 152 -4.66 12.75 0.26
CA GLY A 152 -4.18 13.36 -0.97
C GLY A 152 -4.77 14.74 -1.20
N ARG A 153 -4.60 15.25 -2.42
CA ARG A 153 -5.25 16.49 -2.89
C ARG A 153 -6.21 16.20 -4.02
N THR A 154 -7.39 16.81 -4.02
CA THR A 154 -8.33 16.66 -5.14
C THR A 154 -7.70 17.19 -6.44
N VAL A 155 -7.86 16.45 -7.55
CA VAL A 155 -7.39 16.94 -8.86
C VAL A 155 -8.14 18.22 -9.24
N GLN A 156 -9.45 18.25 -8.98
CA GLN A 156 -10.25 19.46 -9.11
C GLN A 156 -10.12 20.35 -7.85
N GLY A 157 -9.59 21.55 -8.00
CA GLY A 157 -9.54 22.54 -6.91
C GLY A 157 -8.41 22.37 -5.88
N ASN A 158 -7.56 21.34 -6.02
CA ASN A 158 -6.32 21.16 -5.25
C ASN A 158 -6.50 21.17 -3.71
N GLN A 159 -7.64 20.70 -3.22
CA GLN A 159 -7.99 20.69 -1.80
C GLN A 159 -7.42 19.47 -1.10
N LYS A 160 -6.83 19.64 0.08
CA LYS A 160 -6.41 18.51 0.94
C LYS A 160 -7.64 17.77 1.44
N VAL A 161 -7.57 16.45 1.41
CA VAL A 161 -8.59 15.56 1.97
C VAL A 161 -8.01 14.83 3.17
N PHE A 162 -8.70 14.98 4.30
CA PHE A 162 -8.31 14.41 5.58
C PHE A 162 -9.20 13.22 5.91
N MET A 163 -8.57 12.10 6.23
CA MET A 163 -9.16 10.99 6.95
C MET A 163 -9.10 11.33 8.44
N SER A 164 -10.26 11.52 9.07
CA SER A 164 -10.31 11.93 10.47
C SER A 164 -9.89 10.79 11.41
N TRP A 165 -9.61 11.14 12.66
CA TRP A 165 -9.16 10.18 13.67
C TRP A 165 -10.24 9.18 14.14
N GLU A 166 -11.37 9.05 13.44
CA GLU A 166 -12.34 7.96 13.63
C GLU A 166 -12.62 7.18 12.34
N ASP A 167 -12.13 7.66 11.21
CA ASP A 167 -12.40 7.05 9.92
C ASP A 167 -11.49 5.84 9.71
N MET A 168 -11.98 4.90 8.91
CA MET A 168 -11.27 3.71 8.48
C MET A 168 -10.93 3.75 7.00
N MET A 169 -9.77 3.23 6.62
CA MET A 169 -9.35 3.18 5.24
C MET A 169 -8.97 1.77 4.78
N PHE A 170 -9.59 1.33 3.69
CA PHE A 170 -9.19 0.16 2.93
C PHE A 170 -8.51 0.63 1.65
N ALA A 171 -7.20 0.39 1.55
CA ALA A 171 -6.40 0.82 0.42
C ALA A 171 -6.04 -0.36 -0.47
N LEU A 172 -6.31 -0.21 -1.75
CA LEU A 172 -6.12 -1.22 -2.77
C LEU A 172 -5.21 -0.70 -3.88
N ALA A 173 -4.00 -1.25 -3.97
CA ALA A 173 -3.04 -0.85 -4.99
C ALA A 173 -2.01 -1.92 -5.29
N GLY A 174 -1.76 -2.14 -6.59
CA GLY A 174 -0.75 -3.07 -7.05
C GLY A 174 0.69 -2.64 -6.70
N PRO A 175 1.67 -3.51 -6.97
CA PRO A 175 3.08 -3.23 -6.72
C PRO A 175 3.55 -1.94 -7.42
N ARG A 176 4.45 -1.18 -6.77
CA ARG A 176 5.08 0.04 -7.33
C ARG A 176 4.11 1.18 -7.68
N MET A 177 2.92 1.22 -7.09
CA MET A 177 1.94 2.30 -7.23
C MET A 177 1.99 3.37 -6.13
N GLY A 178 3.03 3.35 -5.30
CA GLY A 178 3.29 4.38 -4.29
C GLY A 178 2.41 4.30 -3.04
N LYS A 179 1.79 3.15 -2.73
CA LYS A 179 0.91 3.00 -1.56
C LYS A 179 1.58 3.35 -0.22
N THR A 180 2.82 2.92 -0.02
CA THR A 180 3.58 3.20 1.20
C THR A 180 4.16 4.62 1.16
N ALA A 181 4.81 4.98 0.05
CA ALA A 181 5.47 6.27 -0.16
C ALA A 181 4.54 7.50 -0.22
N ALA A 182 3.29 7.32 -0.65
CA ALA A 182 2.38 8.43 -0.87
C ALA A 182 1.23 8.52 0.14
N MET A 183 1.28 7.71 1.20
CA MET A 183 0.20 7.61 2.17
C MET A 183 0.70 7.13 3.53
N ALA A 184 1.25 5.91 3.61
CA ALA A 184 1.61 5.30 4.89
C ALA A 184 2.71 6.05 5.65
N ILE A 185 3.77 6.49 4.97
CA ILE A 185 4.93 7.12 5.61
C ILE A 185 4.56 8.46 6.27
N ASP A 186 3.86 9.33 5.56
CA ASP A 186 3.44 10.62 6.12
C ASP A 186 2.39 10.44 7.23
N ALA A 187 1.46 9.49 7.06
CA ALA A 187 0.49 9.13 8.09
C ALA A 187 1.17 8.65 9.39
N LEU A 188 2.23 7.84 9.26
CA LEU A 188 2.99 7.35 10.42
C LEU A 188 3.73 8.49 11.13
N CYS A 189 4.42 9.34 10.36
CA CYS A 189 5.13 10.51 10.91
C CYS A 189 4.19 11.50 11.63
N THR A 190 2.93 11.58 11.22
CA THR A 190 1.93 12.50 11.78
C THR A 190 0.99 11.87 12.80
N ALA A 191 1.17 10.60 13.17
CA ALA A 191 0.33 9.92 14.14
C ALA A 191 0.41 10.59 15.53
N PRO A 192 -0.71 11.01 16.13
CA PRO A 192 -0.71 11.81 17.36
C PRO A 192 -0.39 11.02 18.62
N GLY A 193 -0.73 9.73 18.63
CA GLY A 193 -0.46 8.81 19.75
C GLY A 193 0.37 7.62 19.30
N ALA A 194 0.10 6.48 19.95
CA ALA A 194 0.73 5.21 19.64
C ALA A 194 0.51 4.84 18.17
N ALA A 195 1.55 4.35 17.52
CA ALA A 195 1.49 3.96 16.12
C ALA A 195 1.99 2.53 15.90
N LEU A 196 1.22 1.75 15.15
CA LEU A 196 1.56 0.41 14.72
C LEU A 196 1.74 0.42 13.21
N PHE A 197 2.86 -0.12 12.74
CA PHE A 197 3.14 -0.29 11.32
C PHE A 197 3.55 -1.74 11.02
N THR A 198 2.83 -2.40 10.13
CA THR A 198 3.23 -3.73 9.61
C THR A 198 3.84 -3.60 8.22
N SER A 199 4.84 -4.41 7.90
CA SER A 199 5.40 -4.48 6.53
C SER A 199 6.24 -5.74 6.32
N ASN A 200 6.40 -6.13 5.06
CA ASN A 200 7.36 -7.14 4.63
C ASN A 200 8.67 -6.54 4.09
N LYS A 201 8.85 -5.22 4.26
CA LYS A 201 9.97 -4.41 3.77
C LYS A 201 10.45 -3.44 4.84
N ARG A 202 11.73 -3.06 4.73
CA ARG A 202 12.39 -2.11 5.62
C ARG A 202 12.07 -0.63 5.35
N ASP A 203 11.58 -0.28 4.17
CA ASP A 203 11.41 1.11 3.73
C ASP A 203 10.55 1.96 4.68
N GLY A 204 9.39 1.46 5.09
CA GLY A 204 8.52 2.17 6.05
C GLY A 204 9.21 2.42 7.39
N HIS A 205 9.98 1.45 7.90
CA HIS A 205 10.75 1.59 9.14
C HIS A 205 11.88 2.61 8.98
N ASP A 206 12.76 2.45 7.99
CA ASP A 206 13.96 3.28 7.85
C ASP A 206 13.61 4.75 7.58
N LEU A 207 12.56 5.00 6.81
CA LEU A 207 12.11 6.35 6.47
C LEU A 207 11.47 7.09 7.66
N THR A 208 10.85 6.38 8.59
CA THR A 208 10.04 7.02 9.64
C THR A 208 10.60 6.90 11.04
N ARG A 209 11.50 5.94 11.31
CA ARG A 209 12.07 5.68 12.64
C ARG A 209 12.65 6.94 13.28
N GLY A 210 13.50 7.67 12.58
CA GLY A 210 14.14 8.88 13.11
C GLY A 210 13.17 10.01 13.41
N VAL A 211 12.01 10.06 12.74
CA VAL A 211 10.93 11.00 13.06
C VAL A 211 10.17 10.54 14.30
N ARG A 212 9.85 9.25 14.39
CA ARG A 212 9.10 8.68 15.52
C ARG A 212 9.88 8.64 16.83
N GLU A 213 11.20 8.45 16.77
CA GLU A 213 12.09 8.53 17.94
C GLU A 213 12.08 9.91 18.62
N GLN A 214 11.70 10.97 17.91
CA GLN A 214 11.53 12.30 18.50
C GLN A 214 10.22 12.44 19.29
N LEU A 215 9.26 11.55 19.04
CA LEU A 215 7.92 11.57 19.63
C LEU A 215 7.78 10.58 20.79
N GLY A 216 8.44 9.42 20.70
CA GLY A 216 8.34 8.35 21.70
C GLY A 216 9.34 7.23 21.44
N THR A 217 9.21 6.14 22.20
CA THR A 217 10.05 4.96 22.04
C THR A 217 9.69 4.23 20.75
N VAL A 218 10.71 3.83 19.99
CA VAL A 218 10.52 2.97 18.81
C VAL A 218 10.84 1.53 19.17
N TRP A 219 9.85 0.67 19.01
CA TRP A 219 9.92 -0.77 19.21
C TRP A 219 9.98 -1.45 17.84
N ARG A 220 10.94 -2.34 17.64
CA ARG A 220 11.04 -3.10 16.39
C ARG A 220 10.86 -4.58 16.67
N TYR A 221 9.77 -5.13 16.17
CA TYR A 221 9.49 -6.55 16.18
C TYR A 221 9.84 -7.13 14.80
N ASP A 222 11.11 -7.46 14.62
CA ASP A 222 11.68 -7.96 13.37
C ASP A 222 12.56 -9.17 13.65
N LEU A 223 11.89 -10.30 13.85
CA LEU A 223 12.53 -11.56 14.21
C LEU A 223 13.30 -12.19 13.04
N GLN A 224 12.99 -11.79 11.80
CA GLN A 224 13.61 -12.31 10.57
C GLN A 224 14.77 -11.43 10.06
N GLY A 225 15.07 -10.31 10.72
CA GLY A 225 16.15 -9.40 10.30
C GLY A 225 15.88 -8.73 8.96
N ILE A 226 14.63 -8.33 8.69
CA ILE A 226 14.24 -7.63 7.46
C ILE A 226 14.87 -6.23 7.37
N ALA A 227 15.06 -5.55 8.50
CA ALA A 227 15.81 -4.32 8.67
C ALA A 227 17.11 -4.57 9.48
N ASP A 228 18.09 -3.66 9.42
CA ASP A 228 19.40 -3.86 10.08
C ASP A 228 19.37 -3.72 11.60
N GLY A 229 20.05 -4.60 12.33
CA GLY A 229 20.31 -4.52 13.76
C GLY A 229 20.07 -5.86 14.45
N PRO A 230 20.46 -6.04 15.73
CA PRO A 230 20.40 -7.35 16.37
C PRO A 230 18.96 -7.90 16.39
N LEU A 231 18.82 -9.17 15.97
CA LEU A 231 17.58 -9.95 16.00
C LEU A 231 17.02 -10.04 17.42
N THR A 232 17.94 -10.17 18.39
CA THR A 232 17.77 -10.07 19.83
C THR A 232 19.10 -9.54 20.42
N GLY A 233 19.08 -8.55 21.34
CA GLY A 233 20.31 -7.86 21.80
C GLY A 233 20.05 -6.47 22.41
N GLY A 234 21.08 -5.61 22.48
CA GLY A 234 21.09 -4.34 23.24
C GLY A 234 19.94 -3.35 22.98
N ASP A 235 19.25 -3.46 21.83
CA ASP A 235 18.07 -2.66 21.45
C ASP A 235 16.78 -3.50 21.29
N GLY A 236 16.82 -4.78 21.64
CA GLY A 236 15.68 -5.71 21.57
C GLY A 236 14.75 -5.62 22.78
N PHE A 237 13.57 -6.22 22.69
CA PHE A 237 12.60 -6.29 23.78
C PHE A 237 11.95 -7.69 23.83
N TRP A 238 11.32 -8.01 24.94
CA TRP A 238 10.44 -9.18 25.04
C TRP A 238 9.02 -8.74 25.40
N TRP A 239 8.00 -9.50 25.01
CA TRP A 239 6.61 -9.25 25.36
C TRP A 239 6.02 -10.48 26.02
N ASN A 240 5.39 -10.33 27.19
CA ASN A 240 4.69 -11.43 27.85
C ASN A 240 3.27 -11.65 27.25
N PRO A 241 3.02 -12.73 26.48
CA PRO A 241 1.71 -12.97 25.89
C PRO A 241 0.65 -13.37 26.93
N LEU A 242 1.08 -13.92 28.07
CA LEU A 242 0.21 -14.43 29.13
C LEU A 242 -0.22 -13.35 30.13
N ARG A 243 0.41 -12.16 30.11
CA ARG A 243 0.18 -11.07 31.09
C ARG A 243 -1.29 -10.70 31.28
N GLY A 244 -2.08 -10.73 30.21
CA GLY A 244 -3.50 -10.37 30.20
C GLY A 244 -4.47 -11.53 30.42
N ILE A 245 -3.99 -12.77 30.61
CA ILE A 245 -4.84 -13.96 30.66
C ILE A 245 -5.31 -14.19 32.10
N THR A 246 -6.58 -13.87 32.35
CA THR A 246 -7.25 -14.10 33.64
C THR A 246 -8.47 -15.00 33.52
N SER A 247 -8.77 -15.50 32.32
CA SER A 247 -9.92 -16.35 32.03
C SER A 247 -9.69 -17.19 30.78
N ILE A 248 -10.44 -18.28 30.65
CA ILE A 248 -10.42 -19.11 29.43
C ILE A 248 -10.84 -18.33 28.18
N ALA A 249 -11.69 -17.30 28.31
CA ALA A 249 -12.08 -16.46 27.18
C ALA A 249 -10.90 -15.62 26.67
N ALA A 250 -10.07 -15.07 27.57
CA ALA A 250 -8.85 -14.36 27.21
C ALA A 250 -7.83 -15.31 26.56
N ALA A 251 -7.67 -16.52 27.13
CA ALA A 251 -6.76 -17.52 26.58
C ALA A 251 -7.18 -18.01 25.19
N ARG A 252 -8.48 -18.24 24.96
CA ARG A 252 -9.03 -18.59 23.63
C ARG A 252 -8.76 -17.51 22.60
N LYS A 253 -8.82 -16.25 23.00
CA LYS A 253 -8.55 -15.12 22.11
C LYS A 253 -7.07 -15.03 21.73
N LEU A 254 -6.15 -15.26 22.68
CA LEU A 254 -4.74 -15.37 22.32
C LEU A 254 -4.48 -16.57 21.41
N ALA A 255 -5.09 -17.73 21.72
CA ALA A 255 -4.99 -18.94 20.90
C ALA A 255 -5.50 -18.73 19.46
N SER A 256 -6.57 -17.93 19.27
CA SER A 256 -7.09 -17.65 17.93
C SER A 256 -6.08 -16.87 17.09
N TYR A 257 -5.31 -15.95 17.67
CA TYR A 257 -4.26 -15.21 16.96
C TYR A 257 -3.11 -16.09 16.48
N PHE A 258 -2.65 -17.03 17.32
CA PHE A 258 -1.62 -17.98 16.94
C PHE A 258 -2.12 -18.92 15.82
N ALA A 259 -3.33 -19.45 15.98
CA ALA A 259 -3.88 -20.39 15.01
C ALA A 259 -4.25 -19.75 13.65
N ALA A 260 -4.62 -18.46 13.65
CA ALA A 260 -4.91 -17.74 12.41
C ALA A 260 -3.69 -17.64 11.48
N ALA A 261 -2.49 -17.63 12.04
CA ALA A 261 -1.26 -17.48 11.29
C ALA A 261 -0.64 -18.82 10.85
N SER A 262 -0.87 -19.90 11.59
CA SER A 262 -0.39 -21.25 11.27
C SER A 262 -1.16 -21.92 10.14
N ASN A 263 -2.32 -21.38 9.76
CA ASN A 263 -3.11 -21.90 8.65
C ASN A 263 -2.47 -21.48 7.31
N ASP A 264 -1.62 -22.36 6.79
CA ASP A 264 -1.32 -22.39 5.37
C ASP A 264 -2.60 -22.79 4.64
N GLY A 265 -3.12 -21.91 3.78
CA GLY A 265 -4.45 -22.02 3.13
C GLY A 265 -4.66 -23.21 2.18
N SER A 266 -4.06 -24.37 2.46
CA SER A 266 -4.18 -25.66 1.79
C SER A 266 -5.00 -26.70 2.58
N ALA A 267 -5.49 -26.36 3.78
CA ALA A 267 -6.16 -27.32 4.64
C ALA A 267 -7.58 -27.68 4.15
N LYS A 268 -7.81 -28.97 3.84
CA LYS A 268 -9.11 -29.56 3.45
C LYS A 268 -10.14 -29.47 4.58
N ALA A 269 -11.43 -29.57 4.25
CA ALA A 269 -12.56 -29.47 5.18
C ALA A 269 -12.47 -30.34 6.46
N ASP A 270 -11.80 -31.50 6.44
CA ASP A 270 -11.57 -32.34 7.63
C ASP A 270 -10.62 -31.71 8.67
N SER A 271 -9.80 -30.73 8.29
CA SER A 271 -8.93 -29.98 9.21
C SER A 271 -9.72 -29.09 10.17
N SER A 272 -10.95 -28.70 9.83
CA SER A 272 -11.76 -27.76 10.61
C SER A 272 -12.17 -28.33 11.98
N TYR A 273 -12.39 -29.66 12.08
CA TYR A 273 -12.74 -30.30 13.35
C TYR A 273 -11.54 -30.41 14.30
N PHE A 274 -10.37 -30.83 13.78
CA PHE A 274 -9.15 -30.93 14.57
C PHE A 274 -8.61 -29.54 14.94
N ASP A 275 -8.76 -28.54 14.07
CA ASP A 275 -8.34 -27.15 14.31
C ASP A 275 -9.10 -26.54 15.50
N GLY A 276 -10.40 -26.84 15.65
CA GLY A 276 -11.19 -26.38 16.79
C GLY A 276 -10.79 -27.03 18.12
N GLY A 277 -10.58 -28.35 18.13
CA GLY A 277 -10.14 -29.08 19.32
C GLY A 277 -8.74 -28.68 19.77
N ALA A 278 -7.80 -28.55 18.83
CA ALA A 278 -6.42 -28.16 19.10
C ALA A 278 -6.34 -26.73 19.63
N LYS A 279 -7.09 -25.78 19.06
CA LYS A 279 -7.17 -24.40 19.57
C LYS A 279 -7.67 -24.34 21.00
N GLU A 280 -8.66 -25.18 21.30
CA GLU A 280 -9.20 -25.27 22.65
C GLU A 280 -8.19 -25.87 23.63
N LEU A 281 -7.51 -26.97 23.28
CA LEU A 281 -6.44 -27.55 24.10
C LEU A 281 -5.34 -26.50 24.36
N PHE A 282 -4.90 -25.80 23.31
CA PHE A 282 -3.90 -24.75 23.42
C PHE A 282 -4.36 -23.61 24.36
N ALA A 283 -5.60 -23.14 24.23
CA ALA A 283 -6.17 -22.14 25.13
C ALA A 283 -6.18 -22.58 26.61
N GLN A 284 -6.44 -23.87 26.87
CA GLN A 284 -6.42 -24.42 28.23
C GLN A 284 -5.01 -24.45 28.82
N MET A 285 -4.02 -24.84 28.01
CA MET A 285 -2.61 -24.80 28.41
C MET A 285 -2.11 -23.36 28.64
N LEU A 286 -2.49 -22.40 27.79
CA LEU A 286 -2.20 -20.98 28.00
C LEU A 286 -2.78 -20.45 29.32
N LEU A 287 -4.03 -20.84 29.66
CA LEU A 287 -4.63 -20.46 30.93
C LEU A 287 -3.89 -21.08 32.12
N ALA A 288 -3.54 -22.37 32.04
CA ALA A 288 -2.78 -23.03 33.09
C ALA A 288 -1.41 -22.37 33.32
N ALA A 289 -0.70 -22.02 32.25
CA ALA A 289 0.58 -21.33 32.32
C ALA A 289 0.43 -19.93 32.94
N ALA A 290 -0.61 -19.19 32.56
CA ALA A 290 -0.89 -17.89 33.16
C ALA A 290 -1.19 -17.99 34.67
N CYS A 291 -1.98 -18.99 35.10
CA CYS A 291 -2.26 -19.25 36.51
C CYS A 291 -0.99 -19.58 37.31
N ALA A 292 -0.09 -20.36 36.73
CA ALA A 292 1.18 -20.72 37.35
C ALA A 292 2.24 -19.59 37.37
N GLY A 293 1.98 -18.46 36.71
CA GLY A 293 3.01 -17.44 36.47
C GLY A 293 4.11 -17.90 35.52
N GLY A 294 3.82 -18.89 34.67
CA GLY A 294 4.71 -19.45 33.67
C GLY A 294 4.79 -18.63 32.38
N ASP A 295 5.16 -19.31 31.29
CA ASP A 295 5.46 -18.71 29.98
C ASP A 295 5.14 -19.70 28.84
N LEU A 296 5.38 -19.30 27.60
CA LEU A 296 5.05 -20.13 26.44
C LEU A 296 5.92 -21.40 26.29
N LEU A 297 7.11 -21.46 26.91
CA LEU A 297 7.90 -22.69 26.89
C LEU A 297 7.36 -23.75 27.85
N HIS A 298 6.69 -23.35 28.94
CA HIS A 298 5.92 -24.28 29.76
C HIS A 298 4.79 -24.91 28.93
N VAL A 299 4.06 -24.08 28.18
CA VAL A 299 3.00 -24.56 27.28
C VAL A 299 3.55 -25.48 26.20
N TYR A 300 4.69 -25.13 25.59
CA TYR A 300 5.38 -25.99 24.62
C TYR A 300 5.78 -27.33 25.22
N GLY A 301 6.34 -27.31 26.43
CA GLY A 301 6.69 -28.50 27.19
C GLY A 301 5.49 -29.40 27.42
N TRP A 302 4.39 -28.86 27.97
CA TRP A 302 3.17 -29.62 28.23
C TRP A 302 2.49 -30.17 26.97
N LEU A 303 2.61 -29.47 25.84
CA LEU A 303 2.15 -29.98 24.54
C LEU A 303 3.07 -31.06 23.95
N SER A 304 4.27 -31.23 24.50
CA SER A 304 5.23 -32.26 24.11
C SER A 304 5.21 -33.49 25.04
N ASP A 305 4.43 -33.46 26.11
CA ASP A 305 4.28 -34.52 27.10
C ASP A 305 2.80 -34.70 27.47
N GLU A 306 2.10 -35.56 26.71
CA GLU A 306 0.65 -35.79 26.84
C GLU A 306 0.22 -36.38 28.19
N ASP A 307 1.16 -37.02 28.90
CA ASP A 307 0.88 -37.68 30.17
C ASP A 307 1.07 -36.72 31.36
N ASN A 308 1.62 -35.52 31.13
CA ASN A 308 1.84 -34.51 32.17
C ASN A 308 0.52 -34.00 32.78
N GLU A 309 0.39 -34.15 34.09
CA GLU A 309 -0.82 -33.76 34.83
C GLU A 309 -0.76 -32.34 35.40
N LEU A 310 0.40 -31.70 35.36
CA LEU A 310 0.63 -30.41 36.00
C LEU A 310 -0.36 -29.33 35.53
N PRO A 311 -0.64 -29.16 34.22
CA PRO A 311 -1.57 -28.12 33.75
C PRO A 311 -2.98 -28.30 34.31
N GLN A 312 -3.45 -29.55 34.37
CA GLN A 312 -4.73 -29.90 34.95
C GLN A 312 -4.79 -29.51 36.44
N LYS A 313 -3.77 -29.90 37.22
CA LYS A 313 -3.72 -29.64 38.66
C LYS A 313 -3.61 -28.14 38.98
N ILE A 314 -2.86 -27.38 38.18
CA ILE A 314 -2.79 -25.92 38.31
C ILE A 314 -4.18 -25.30 38.13
N LEU A 315 -4.93 -25.73 37.12
CA LEU A 315 -6.29 -25.24 36.89
C LEU A 315 -7.24 -25.61 38.03
N GLU A 316 -7.11 -26.81 38.61
CA GLU A 316 -7.89 -27.23 39.78
C GLU A 316 -7.62 -26.34 41.00
N GLU A 317 -6.36 -26.03 41.30
CA GLU A 317 -5.96 -25.15 42.39
C GLU A 317 -6.48 -23.71 42.19
N HIS A 318 -6.55 -23.25 40.94
CA HIS A 318 -7.01 -21.90 40.59
C HIS A 318 -8.52 -21.81 40.31
N ASN A 319 -9.31 -22.81 40.74
CA ASN A 319 -10.77 -22.84 40.63
C ASN A 319 -11.32 -22.86 39.19
N HIS A 320 -10.54 -23.39 38.23
CA HIS A 320 -10.96 -23.58 36.83
C HIS A 320 -11.44 -25.01 36.55
N GLN A 321 -12.38 -25.51 37.38
CA GLN A 321 -12.68 -26.95 37.51
C GLN A 321 -13.27 -27.54 36.23
N ILE A 322 -14.14 -26.79 35.54
CA ILE A 322 -14.70 -27.20 34.26
C ILE A 322 -13.59 -27.35 33.19
N VAL A 323 -12.59 -26.47 33.23
CA VAL A 323 -11.47 -26.48 32.28
C VAL A 323 -10.52 -27.64 32.59
N ALA A 324 -10.23 -27.87 33.87
CA ALA A 324 -9.45 -29.02 34.31
C ALA A 324 -10.10 -30.37 33.95
N MET A 325 -11.40 -30.53 34.20
CA MET A 325 -12.16 -31.74 33.80
C MET A 325 -12.12 -31.95 32.28
N ARG A 326 -12.05 -30.88 31.49
CA ARG A 326 -11.92 -30.97 30.05
C ARG A 326 -10.53 -31.43 29.63
N LEU A 327 -9.45 -30.93 30.24
CA LEU A 327 -8.10 -31.46 30.03
C LEU A 327 -8.00 -32.94 30.43
N GLN A 328 -8.62 -33.33 31.55
CA GLN A 328 -8.70 -34.72 31.97
C GLN A 328 -9.41 -35.59 30.92
N SER A 329 -10.51 -35.09 30.35
CA SER A 329 -11.24 -35.78 29.28
C SER A 329 -10.39 -35.96 28.02
N VAL A 330 -9.56 -34.95 27.68
CA VAL A 330 -8.61 -35.03 26.56
C VAL A 330 -7.52 -36.07 26.83
N ARG A 331 -6.98 -36.15 28.05
CA ARG A 331 -5.99 -37.16 28.44
C ARG A 331 -6.54 -38.59 28.38
N GLY A 332 -7.84 -38.75 28.63
CA GLY A 332 -8.56 -40.02 28.55
C GLY A 332 -8.99 -40.45 27.13
N LEU A 333 -8.70 -39.65 26.10
CA LEU A 333 -8.91 -40.06 24.70
C LEU A 333 -8.02 -41.27 24.35
N ASN A 334 -8.37 -41.98 23.27
CA ASN A 334 -7.50 -43.04 22.79
C ASN A 334 -6.13 -42.45 22.34
N PRO A 335 -5.02 -43.22 22.45
CA PRO A 335 -3.68 -42.67 22.22
C PRO A 335 -3.50 -41.99 20.86
N ARG A 336 -4.08 -42.53 19.78
CA ARG A 336 -3.96 -41.96 18.42
C ARG A 336 -4.69 -40.63 18.26
N GLN A 337 -5.89 -40.50 18.85
CA GLN A 337 -6.65 -39.26 18.82
C GLN A 337 -6.02 -38.19 19.71
N ARG A 338 -5.45 -38.60 20.85
CA ARG A 338 -4.72 -37.73 21.76
C ARG A 338 -3.46 -37.18 21.10
N ASP A 339 -2.60 -38.05 20.57
CA ASP A 339 -1.38 -37.68 19.84
C ASP A 339 -1.67 -36.70 18.68
N GLY A 340 -2.66 -37.02 17.83
CA GLY A 340 -3.06 -36.12 16.74
C GLY A 340 -3.56 -34.74 17.20
N LEU A 341 -4.20 -34.65 18.37
CA LEU A 341 -4.68 -33.39 18.94
C LEU A 341 -3.53 -32.55 19.51
N TYR A 342 -2.61 -33.18 20.25
CA TYR A 342 -1.43 -32.52 20.81
C TYR A 342 -0.45 -32.07 19.72
N ASP A 343 -0.21 -32.90 18.70
CA ASP A 343 0.63 -32.53 17.55
C ASP A 343 0.07 -31.29 16.84
N MET A 344 -1.25 -31.24 16.63
CA MET A 344 -1.88 -30.07 16.01
C MET A 344 -1.80 -28.82 16.89
N ALA A 345 -1.99 -28.94 18.20
CA ALA A 345 -1.88 -27.81 19.12
C ALA A 345 -0.43 -27.28 19.19
N ARG A 346 0.58 -28.16 19.16
CA ARG A 346 2.00 -27.79 19.17
C ARG A 346 2.39 -26.96 17.94
N ARG A 347 1.80 -27.22 16.77
CA ARG A 347 2.06 -26.45 15.54
C ARG A 347 1.75 -24.95 15.67
N PHE A 348 0.89 -24.54 16.59
CA PHE A 348 0.61 -23.13 16.82
C PHE A 348 1.79 -22.36 17.43
N ILE A 349 2.73 -23.08 18.04
CA ILE A 349 3.88 -22.51 18.75
C ILE A 349 5.22 -23.19 18.39
N SER A 350 5.29 -23.90 17.26
CA SER A 350 6.54 -24.55 16.80
C SER A 350 7.65 -23.54 16.49
N LEU A 351 7.30 -22.29 16.19
CA LEU A 351 8.24 -21.18 16.03
C LEU A 351 9.14 -20.95 17.27
N LEU A 352 8.75 -21.45 18.45
CA LEU A 352 9.53 -21.33 19.68
C LEU A 352 10.77 -22.25 19.69
N GLU A 353 10.91 -23.11 18.69
CA GLU A 353 12.12 -23.91 18.47
C GLU A 353 13.31 -23.03 18.04
N GLU A 354 13.04 -21.87 17.43
CA GLU A 354 14.06 -20.88 17.08
C GLU A 354 14.38 -19.97 18.28
N GLN A 355 15.65 -19.99 18.73
CA GLN A 355 16.08 -19.29 19.93
C GLN A 355 15.77 -17.78 19.89
N ASN A 356 15.97 -17.14 18.75
CA ASN A 356 15.70 -15.71 18.60
C ASN A 356 14.21 -15.39 18.77
N TYR A 357 13.34 -16.31 18.34
CA TYR A 357 11.89 -16.09 18.33
C TYR A 357 11.32 -16.32 19.72
N VAL A 358 11.76 -17.39 20.38
CA VAL A 358 11.32 -17.70 21.75
C VAL A 358 11.76 -16.62 22.75
N MET A 359 12.99 -16.09 22.63
CA MET A 359 13.46 -15.00 23.50
C MET A 359 12.61 -13.73 23.41
N SER A 360 11.90 -13.49 22.30
CA SER A 360 11.02 -12.33 22.15
C SER A 360 9.74 -12.41 23.01
N VAL A 361 9.44 -13.57 23.57
CA VAL A 361 8.23 -13.82 24.38
C VAL A 361 8.49 -14.45 25.75
N LEU A 362 9.76 -14.63 26.11
CA LEU A 362 10.16 -15.17 27.40
C LEU A 362 10.60 -14.07 28.37
N PRO A 363 10.34 -14.23 29.67
CA PRO A 363 10.92 -13.35 30.66
C PRO A 363 12.44 -13.56 30.78
N PRO A 364 13.19 -12.51 31.19
CA PRO A 364 14.62 -12.57 31.51
C PRO A 364 15.01 -13.76 32.39
N GLU A 365 14.18 -14.03 33.39
CA GLU A 365 14.35 -15.12 34.33
C GLU A 365 13.05 -15.93 34.36
N ARG A 366 13.13 -17.19 33.91
CA ARG A 366 12.00 -18.12 33.91
C ARG A 366 11.86 -18.77 35.28
N VAL A 367 10.61 -19.00 35.69
CA VAL A 367 10.27 -19.68 36.94
C VAL A 367 10.12 -21.19 36.72
N ASP A 368 10.42 -21.99 37.74
CA ASP A 368 10.08 -23.40 37.75
C ASP A 368 8.66 -23.60 38.29
N VAL A 369 7.80 -24.23 37.49
CA VAL A 369 6.43 -24.54 37.89
C VAL A 369 6.35 -25.95 38.49
N SER A 370 5.71 -26.09 39.65
CA SER A 370 5.35 -27.39 40.20
C SER A 370 4.22 -27.29 41.21
N LEU A 371 3.46 -28.37 41.37
CA LEU A 371 2.36 -28.44 42.33
C LEU A 371 2.31 -29.81 43.01
N GLY A 372 2.61 -29.85 44.30
CA GLY A 372 2.76 -31.09 45.06
C GLY A 372 3.83 -32.00 44.45
N ALA A 373 3.45 -33.22 44.08
CA ALA A 373 4.34 -34.17 43.41
C ALA A 373 4.41 -33.97 41.88
N ALA A 374 3.49 -33.20 41.29
CA ALA A 374 3.50 -32.92 39.86
C ALA A 374 4.58 -31.87 39.55
N ARG A 375 5.45 -32.21 38.60
CA ARG A 375 6.55 -31.35 38.16
C ARG A 375 6.36 -31.01 36.69
N ASP A 376 6.95 -29.88 36.30
CA ASP A 376 7.00 -29.52 34.88
C ASP A 376 7.90 -30.48 34.11
N THR A 377 7.81 -30.39 32.78
CA THR A 377 8.63 -31.08 31.80
C THR A 377 10.08 -30.61 31.81
N ASP A 378 10.94 -31.36 31.14
CA ASP A 378 12.36 -30.99 30.99
C ASP A 378 12.54 -29.73 30.12
N ILE A 379 11.62 -29.46 29.18
CA ILE A 379 11.59 -28.20 28.44
C ILE A 379 11.24 -27.04 29.37
N GLY A 380 10.18 -27.19 30.16
CA GLY A 380 9.75 -26.19 31.14
C GLY A 380 10.86 -25.82 32.13
N ARG A 381 11.58 -26.82 32.68
CA ARG A 381 12.59 -26.63 33.73
C ARG A 381 14.03 -26.44 33.24
N GLY A 382 14.40 -27.10 32.16
CA GLY A 382 15.80 -27.19 31.71
C GLY A 382 16.20 -26.09 30.73
N VAL A 383 15.29 -25.63 29.88
CA VAL A 383 15.61 -24.65 28.84
C VAL A 383 15.57 -23.23 29.43
N ARG A 384 16.67 -22.50 29.30
CA ARG A 384 16.81 -21.13 29.84
C ARG A 384 17.51 -20.24 28.83
N TYR A 385 16.98 -19.04 28.64
CA TYR A 385 17.58 -17.99 27.79
C TYR A 385 17.68 -16.67 28.56
N PRO A 386 18.61 -16.54 29.52
CA PRO A 386 18.76 -15.31 30.29
C PRO A 386 19.09 -14.11 29.39
N HIS A 387 18.41 -12.99 29.59
CA HIS A 387 18.66 -11.76 28.84
C HIS A 387 18.31 -10.52 29.66
N SER A 388 18.77 -9.35 29.23
CA SER A 388 18.45 -8.06 29.87
C SER A 388 17.43 -7.21 29.10
N MET A 389 16.77 -7.79 28.10
CA MET A 389 15.80 -7.06 27.28
C MET A 389 14.65 -6.48 28.14
N PRO A 390 14.24 -5.22 27.93
CA PRO A 390 13.07 -4.65 28.60
C PRO A 390 11.78 -5.34 28.15
N GLU A 391 10.78 -5.33 29.03
CA GLU A 391 9.45 -5.81 28.69
C GLU A 391 8.65 -4.75 27.93
N PHE A 392 8.13 -5.12 26.77
CA PHE A 392 7.10 -4.38 26.06
C PHE A 392 5.73 -4.66 26.67
N VAL A 393 5.13 -3.66 27.30
CA VAL A 393 3.83 -3.76 27.95
C VAL A 393 2.76 -3.11 27.07
N VAL A 394 1.90 -3.94 26.46
CA VAL A 394 0.86 -3.49 25.51
C VAL A 394 -0.07 -2.43 26.10
N GLU A 395 -0.43 -2.53 27.38
CA GLU A 395 -1.26 -1.54 28.07
C GLU A 395 -0.60 -0.17 28.19
N LYS A 396 0.73 -0.11 28.35
CA LYS A 396 1.48 1.16 28.40
C LYS A 396 1.62 1.75 27.00
N PHE A 397 1.94 0.90 26.03
CA PHE A 397 2.14 1.27 24.63
C PHE A 397 0.92 1.98 24.04
N VAL A 398 -0.30 1.44 24.21
CA VAL A 398 -1.50 2.03 23.59
C VAL A 398 -1.86 3.42 24.13
N THR A 399 -1.30 3.83 25.27
CA THR A 399 -1.49 5.15 25.88
C THR A 399 -0.30 6.10 25.69
N SER A 400 0.78 5.64 25.04
CA SER A 400 1.98 6.46 24.80
C SER A 400 1.96 7.07 23.39
N THR A 401 3.07 7.70 23.02
CA THR A 401 3.39 8.18 21.66
C THR A 401 4.36 7.25 20.93
N ASP A 402 4.61 6.07 21.51
CA ASP A 402 5.56 5.10 21.00
C ASP A 402 5.13 4.55 19.63
N THR A 403 6.06 3.92 18.93
CA THR A 403 5.78 3.28 17.64
C THR A 403 6.31 1.88 17.63
N ILE A 404 5.51 0.93 17.16
CA ILE A 404 5.97 -0.44 16.91
C ILE A 404 5.96 -0.76 15.42
N TYR A 405 7.11 -1.21 14.93
CA TYR A 405 7.28 -1.76 13.59
C TYR A 405 7.28 -3.28 13.67
N ALA A 406 6.25 -3.91 13.12
CA ALA A 406 6.13 -5.36 13.06
C ALA A 406 6.46 -5.85 11.64
N LEU A 407 7.65 -6.42 11.47
CA LEU A 407 8.16 -6.83 10.19
C LEU A 407 8.13 -8.36 10.06
N SER A 408 7.50 -8.86 9.01
CA SER A 408 7.51 -10.30 8.71
C SER A 408 7.39 -10.55 7.21
N LYS A 409 7.99 -11.64 6.74
CA LYS A 409 7.90 -12.13 5.36
C LYS A 409 7.36 -13.55 5.37
N GLU A 410 6.55 -13.87 4.36
CA GLU A 410 6.12 -15.24 4.11
C GLU A 410 7.33 -16.10 3.75
N GLY A 411 7.36 -17.33 4.29
CA GLY A 411 8.46 -18.27 4.12
C GLY A 411 8.43 -19.33 5.22
N PRO A 412 9.31 -20.35 5.14
CA PRO A 412 9.46 -21.36 6.18
C PRO A 412 9.85 -20.80 7.55
N ASP A 413 10.50 -19.62 7.57
CA ASP A 413 10.95 -18.87 8.75
C ASP A 413 9.95 -17.79 9.19
N SER A 414 8.74 -17.78 8.63
CA SER A 414 7.70 -16.76 8.88
C SER A 414 7.35 -16.65 10.36
N THR A 415 7.36 -15.42 10.86
CA THR A 415 7.00 -15.07 12.26
C THR A 415 5.60 -14.51 12.39
N SER A 416 4.76 -14.76 11.39
CA SER A 416 3.37 -14.29 11.30
C SER A 416 2.54 -14.64 12.53
N ALA A 417 2.75 -15.79 13.19
CA ALA A 417 1.97 -16.18 14.38
C ALA A 417 2.27 -15.32 15.61
N LEU A 418 3.54 -15.13 15.95
CA LEU A 418 3.92 -14.20 17.01
C LEU A 418 3.53 -12.76 16.67
N THR A 419 3.77 -12.34 15.43
CA THR A 419 3.44 -10.99 14.96
C THR A 419 1.94 -10.73 15.04
N THR A 420 1.11 -11.69 14.60
CA THR A 420 -0.36 -11.61 14.68
C THR A 420 -0.84 -11.60 16.13
N ALA A 421 -0.25 -12.43 17.00
CA ALA A 421 -0.58 -12.46 18.43
C ALA A 421 -0.25 -11.14 19.14
N LEU A 422 0.92 -10.55 18.87
CA LEU A 422 1.33 -9.26 19.41
C LEU A 422 0.39 -8.14 18.94
N ILE A 423 0.14 -8.04 17.64
CA ILE A 423 -0.73 -7.01 17.07
C ILE A 423 -2.17 -7.14 17.58
N GLY A 424 -2.71 -8.36 17.60
CA GLY A 424 -4.03 -8.64 18.16
C GLY A 424 -4.14 -8.20 19.62
N SER A 425 -3.10 -8.49 20.42
CA SER A 425 -3.02 -8.08 21.83
C SER A 425 -2.92 -6.56 22.03
N ILE A 426 -2.20 -5.86 21.15
CA ILE A 426 -2.14 -4.39 21.12
C ILE A 426 -3.52 -3.80 20.82
N ILE A 427 -4.19 -4.26 19.76
CA ILE A 427 -5.51 -3.75 19.38
C ILE A 427 -6.51 -4.03 20.51
N ASP A 428 -6.44 -5.19 21.14
CA ASP A 428 -7.27 -5.53 22.30
C ASP A 428 -7.00 -4.65 23.52
N ALA A 429 -5.74 -4.34 23.82
CA ALA A 429 -5.38 -3.40 24.87
C ALA A 429 -5.94 -2.00 24.58
N ALA A 430 -5.88 -1.56 23.32
CA ALA A 430 -6.46 -0.29 22.89
C ALA A 430 -7.99 -0.29 23.06
N GLN A 431 -8.69 -1.35 22.64
CA GLN A 431 -10.14 -1.48 22.83
C GLN A 431 -10.54 -1.46 24.31
N ARG A 432 -9.79 -2.16 25.18
CA ARG A 432 -10.01 -2.14 26.63
C ARG A 432 -9.81 -0.73 27.21
N THR A 433 -8.79 -0.03 26.75
CA THR A 433 -8.47 1.34 27.19
C THR A 433 -9.54 2.33 26.73
N ALA A 434 -9.99 2.24 25.48
CA ALA A 434 -11.07 3.06 24.94
C ALA A 434 -12.36 2.88 25.75
N ARG A 435 -12.77 1.63 26.04
CA ARG A 435 -13.97 1.34 26.85
C ARG A 435 -13.93 1.93 28.26
N ARG A 436 -12.74 2.11 28.83
CA ARG A 436 -12.54 2.71 30.17
C ARG A 436 -12.35 4.23 30.13
N SER A 437 -12.20 4.80 28.94
CA SER A 437 -11.96 6.22 28.73
C SER A 437 -13.29 6.99 28.52
N PRO A 438 -13.32 8.30 28.78
CA PRO A 438 -14.50 9.12 28.52
C PRO A 438 -15.02 8.93 27.10
N ARG A 439 -16.35 8.87 26.95
CA ARG A 439 -17.04 8.64 25.65
C ARG A 439 -16.73 7.28 24.99
N GLY A 440 -16.09 6.35 25.70
CA GLY A 440 -15.74 5.02 25.17
C GLY A 440 -14.65 5.05 24.10
N ARG A 441 -13.76 6.06 24.15
CA ARG A 441 -12.80 6.38 23.09
C ARG A 441 -11.43 6.71 23.66
N MET A 442 -10.36 6.35 22.96
CA MET A 442 -8.99 6.74 23.27
C MET A 442 -8.86 8.28 23.32
N PRO A 443 -8.30 8.86 24.40
CA PRO A 443 -8.11 10.31 24.49
C PRO A 443 -7.21 10.87 23.38
N VAL A 444 -6.11 10.15 23.10
CA VAL A 444 -5.23 10.40 21.94
C VAL A 444 -5.41 9.22 20.98
N PRO A 445 -5.75 9.47 19.70
CA PRO A 445 -5.97 8.39 18.73
C PRO A 445 -4.73 7.54 18.50
N MET A 446 -4.94 6.22 18.40
CA MET A 446 -3.92 5.26 17.96
C MET A 446 -4.05 5.05 16.45
N LEU A 447 -2.93 5.05 15.72
CA LEU A 447 -2.91 4.75 14.28
C LEU A 447 -2.31 3.37 14.01
N CYS A 448 -3.07 2.51 13.34
CA CYS A 448 -2.66 1.19 12.90
C CYS A 448 -2.58 1.15 11.37
N ILE A 449 -1.37 1.16 10.83
CA ILE A 449 -1.12 0.99 9.40
C ILE A 449 -0.74 -0.47 9.15
N LEU A 450 -1.68 -1.20 8.58
CA LEU A 450 -1.49 -2.61 8.25
C LEU A 450 -1.06 -2.72 6.78
N ASP A 451 0.20 -2.40 6.47
CA ASP A 451 0.75 -2.66 5.12
C ASP A 451 0.99 -4.16 4.95
N GLU A 452 0.59 -4.69 3.79
CA GLU A 452 0.62 -6.13 3.50
C GLU A 452 -0.15 -6.96 4.54
N ALA A 453 -1.29 -6.44 5.03
CA ALA A 453 -2.07 -7.05 6.12
C ALA A 453 -2.34 -8.56 5.92
N ALA A 454 -2.70 -8.97 4.71
CA ALA A 454 -2.98 -10.38 4.39
C ALA A 454 -1.76 -11.31 4.49
N ASN A 455 -0.55 -10.76 4.41
CA ASN A 455 0.70 -11.53 4.43
C ASN A 455 1.40 -11.44 5.81
N VAL A 456 1.41 -10.26 6.44
CA VAL A 456 2.16 -9.99 7.69
C VAL A 456 1.34 -10.26 8.95
N CYS A 457 0.05 -9.90 8.94
CA CYS A 457 -0.79 -9.88 10.15
C CYS A 457 -2.17 -10.45 9.82
N ARG A 458 -2.28 -11.79 9.86
CA ARG A 458 -3.48 -12.55 9.46
C ARG A 458 -4.56 -12.52 10.55
N LEU A 459 -4.99 -11.34 10.98
CA LEU A 459 -6.06 -11.17 11.97
C LEU A 459 -7.41 -11.53 11.37
N THR A 460 -7.90 -12.74 11.62
CA THR A 460 -9.19 -13.21 11.10
C THR A 460 -10.39 -12.39 11.59
N GLU A 461 -10.29 -11.76 12.76
CA GLU A 461 -11.33 -10.97 13.40
C GLU A 461 -11.38 -9.52 12.88
N LEU A 462 -10.41 -9.12 12.04
CA LEU A 462 -10.29 -7.76 11.53
C LEU A 462 -11.60 -7.22 10.89
N PRO A 463 -12.33 -7.98 10.05
CA PRO A 463 -13.59 -7.51 9.47
C PRO A 463 -14.66 -7.17 10.52
N ALA A 464 -14.73 -7.97 11.59
CA ALA A 464 -15.67 -7.73 12.68
C ALA A 464 -15.28 -6.47 13.47
N TRP A 465 -13.99 -6.27 13.73
CA TRP A 465 -13.51 -5.11 14.50
C TRP A 465 -13.62 -3.78 13.74
N TYR A 466 -13.49 -3.82 12.43
CA TYR A 466 -13.44 -2.65 11.56
C TYR A 466 -14.61 -1.67 11.79
N SER A 467 -15.80 -2.20 12.08
CA SER A 467 -17.02 -1.42 12.29
C SER A 467 -17.05 -0.57 13.57
N HIS A 468 -16.27 -0.93 14.60
CA HIS A 468 -16.32 -0.25 15.91
C HIS A 468 -15.00 0.34 16.39
N LEU A 469 -13.86 -0.03 15.80
CA LEU A 469 -12.56 0.54 16.18
C LEU A 469 -12.50 2.07 15.97
N GLY A 470 -13.23 2.57 14.97
CA GLY A 470 -13.22 3.99 14.60
C GLY A 470 -13.82 4.88 15.68
N SER A 471 -14.98 4.48 16.22
CA SER A 471 -15.62 5.19 17.34
C SER A 471 -14.77 5.14 18.61
N GLN A 472 -13.97 4.10 18.78
CA GLN A 472 -13.03 3.91 19.89
C GLN A 472 -11.72 4.70 19.74
N GLY A 473 -11.48 5.38 18.62
CA GLY A 473 -10.26 6.18 18.41
C GLY A 473 -9.04 5.34 18.04
N ILE A 474 -9.28 4.18 17.43
CA ILE A 474 -8.25 3.29 16.90
C ILE A 474 -8.40 3.32 15.37
N CYS A 475 -7.58 4.10 14.68
CA CYS A 475 -7.67 4.31 13.23
C CYS A 475 -6.92 3.23 12.47
N LEU A 476 -7.58 2.54 11.53
CA LEU A 476 -6.93 1.53 10.71
C LEU A 476 -6.79 1.99 9.26
N MET A 477 -5.57 1.79 8.74
CA MET A 477 -5.23 1.89 7.33
C MET A 477 -4.82 0.50 6.84
N THR A 478 -5.78 -0.27 6.33
CA THR A 478 -5.55 -1.63 5.84
C THR A 478 -5.15 -1.58 4.37
N ILE A 479 -3.91 -1.94 4.05
CA ILE A 479 -3.38 -1.86 2.69
C ILE A 479 -3.25 -3.27 2.11
N VAL A 480 -3.96 -3.52 1.02
CA VAL A 480 -4.00 -4.79 0.29
C VAL A 480 -3.47 -4.59 -1.12
N GLN A 481 -2.53 -5.45 -1.54
CA GLN A 481 -2.04 -5.44 -2.93
C GLN A 481 -2.86 -6.35 -3.84
N ASN A 482 -3.32 -7.48 -3.29
CA ASN A 482 -4.04 -8.51 -4.02
C ASN A 482 -5.27 -8.96 -3.23
N LEU A 483 -6.47 -8.73 -3.78
CA LEU A 483 -7.72 -9.16 -3.16
C LEU A 483 -7.81 -10.67 -3.00
N SER A 484 -7.22 -11.46 -3.90
CA SER A 484 -7.22 -12.92 -3.77
C SER A 484 -6.44 -13.39 -2.54
N GLN A 485 -5.39 -12.67 -2.13
CA GLN A 485 -4.69 -12.96 -0.87
C GLN A 485 -5.55 -12.58 0.34
N ALA A 486 -6.17 -11.40 0.30
CA ALA A 486 -7.11 -10.96 1.33
C ALA A 486 -8.28 -11.96 1.50
N GLN A 487 -8.82 -12.49 0.40
CA GLN A 487 -9.89 -13.49 0.42
C GLN A 487 -9.46 -14.84 1.01
N LYS A 488 -8.17 -15.20 0.94
CA LYS A 488 -7.65 -16.41 1.63
C LYS A 488 -7.67 -16.25 3.15
N VAL A 489 -7.47 -15.03 3.65
CA VAL A 489 -7.41 -14.74 5.09
C VAL A 489 -8.81 -14.46 5.67
N TRP A 490 -9.61 -13.64 5.00
CA TRP A 490 -10.90 -13.16 5.52
C TRP A 490 -12.12 -13.74 4.81
N GLY A 491 -11.93 -14.57 3.78
CA GLY A 491 -13.03 -14.99 2.90
C GLY A 491 -13.53 -13.85 1.99
N GLN A 492 -14.43 -14.17 1.07
CA GLN A 492 -15.05 -13.17 0.19
C GLN A 492 -15.93 -12.20 0.99
N ASP A 493 -16.74 -12.73 1.91
CA ASP A 493 -17.64 -11.93 2.74
C ASP A 493 -16.88 -11.01 3.71
N GLY A 494 -15.79 -11.48 4.31
CA GLY A 494 -14.98 -10.65 5.21
C GLY A 494 -14.26 -9.52 4.47
N VAL A 495 -13.75 -9.76 3.25
CA VAL A 495 -13.19 -8.68 2.41
C VAL A 495 -14.25 -7.66 2.05
N LYS A 496 -15.45 -8.11 1.67
CA LYS A 496 -16.57 -7.22 1.38
C LYS A 496 -16.97 -6.40 2.61
N GLN A 497 -17.03 -7.03 3.79
CA GLN A 497 -17.29 -6.35 5.06
C GLN A 497 -16.26 -5.27 5.36
N LEU A 498 -14.97 -5.51 5.10
CA LEU A 498 -13.91 -4.51 5.24
C LEU A 498 -14.11 -3.33 4.29
N GLN A 499 -14.44 -3.59 3.02
CA GLN A 499 -14.69 -2.55 2.02
C GLN A 499 -15.94 -1.71 2.35
N ASP A 500 -17.03 -2.37 2.74
CA ASP A 500 -18.30 -1.71 3.06
C ASP A 500 -18.22 -0.90 4.36
N ALA A 501 -17.43 -1.35 5.34
CA ALA A 501 -17.23 -0.64 6.61
C ALA A 501 -16.17 0.48 6.52
N ALA A 502 -15.38 0.55 5.45
CA ALA A 502 -14.38 1.60 5.27
C ALA A 502 -15.02 2.94 4.91
N ASN A 503 -14.71 3.97 5.70
CA ASN A 503 -15.05 5.35 5.36
C ASN A 503 -14.32 5.81 4.10
N PHE A 504 -13.11 5.28 3.87
CA PHE A 504 -12.27 5.55 2.71
C PHE A 504 -11.91 4.25 1.98
N LEU A 505 -12.38 4.11 0.75
CA LEU A 505 -11.87 3.11 -0.18
C LEU A 505 -10.89 3.81 -1.13
N TRP A 506 -9.60 3.51 -0.97
CA TRP A 506 -8.52 4.15 -1.73
C TRP A 506 -8.01 3.21 -2.82
N TYR A 507 -8.18 3.58 -4.09
CA TYR A 507 -7.67 2.81 -5.23
C TYR A 507 -6.47 3.53 -5.87
N GLY A 508 -5.28 2.94 -5.69
CA GLY A 508 -4.03 3.51 -6.18
C GLY A 508 -3.60 3.07 -7.58
N GLY A 509 -4.33 2.14 -8.20
CA GLY A 509 -4.03 1.56 -9.52
C GLY A 509 -3.23 0.25 -9.48
N GLY A 510 -2.94 -0.30 -10.66
CA GLY A 510 -2.05 -1.46 -10.81
C GLY A 510 -2.72 -2.82 -10.57
N ILE A 511 -4.05 -2.89 -10.61
CA ILE A 511 -4.83 -4.12 -10.43
C ILE A 511 -5.36 -4.59 -11.77
N LYS A 512 -5.35 -5.92 -11.96
CA LYS A 512 -5.80 -6.55 -13.20
C LYS A 512 -7.15 -7.26 -13.08
N ASP A 513 -7.69 -7.37 -11.87
CA ASP A 513 -8.98 -8.01 -11.65
C ASP A 513 -10.13 -7.16 -12.25
N LYS A 514 -10.77 -7.69 -13.29
CA LYS A 514 -11.80 -6.97 -14.04
C LYS A 514 -13.07 -6.74 -13.20
N THR A 515 -13.40 -7.66 -12.30
CA THR A 515 -14.58 -7.54 -11.45
C THR A 515 -14.45 -6.32 -10.55
N THR A 516 -13.34 -6.23 -9.81
CA THR A 516 -13.03 -5.07 -8.96
C THR A 516 -13.03 -3.76 -9.75
N LEU A 517 -12.42 -3.72 -10.94
CA LEU A 517 -12.40 -2.51 -11.77
C LEU A 517 -13.79 -2.13 -12.29
N SER A 518 -14.62 -3.11 -12.61
CA SER A 518 -16.01 -2.89 -13.03
C SER A 518 -16.84 -2.31 -11.89
N ASP A 519 -16.68 -2.83 -10.67
CA ASP A 519 -17.37 -2.32 -9.48
C ASP A 519 -16.95 -0.87 -9.18
N LEU A 520 -15.65 -0.58 -9.25
CA LEU A 520 -15.13 0.79 -9.11
C LEU A 520 -15.66 1.73 -10.19
N SER A 521 -15.73 1.27 -11.45
CA SER A 521 -16.28 2.05 -12.57
C SER A 521 -17.76 2.38 -12.33
N ALA A 522 -18.55 1.40 -11.91
CA ALA A 522 -19.97 1.57 -11.59
C ALA A 522 -20.18 2.56 -10.42
N LEU A 523 -19.31 2.53 -9.41
CA LEU A 523 -19.37 3.45 -8.27
C LEU A 523 -19.05 4.91 -8.64
N VAL A 524 -18.16 5.15 -9.61
CA VAL A 524 -17.92 6.50 -10.15
C VAL A 524 -19.15 7.01 -10.89
N GLY A 525 -19.81 6.12 -11.63
CA GLY A 525 -21.05 6.38 -12.37
C GLY A 525 -20.84 6.86 -13.81
N ASP A 526 -21.95 7.24 -14.44
CA ASP A 526 -22.03 7.57 -15.85
C ASP A 526 -22.21 9.08 -16.10
N HIS A 527 -21.88 9.52 -17.31
CA HIS A 527 -22.21 10.83 -17.84
C HIS A 527 -22.95 10.70 -19.17
N ASP A 528 -23.81 11.67 -19.47
CA ASP A 528 -24.56 11.71 -20.72
C ASP A 528 -23.69 12.32 -21.83
N VAL A 529 -23.50 11.58 -22.92
CA VAL A 529 -22.76 12.00 -24.10
C VAL A 529 -23.72 12.22 -25.26
N GLU A 530 -23.61 13.38 -25.87
CA GLU A 530 -24.35 13.72 -27.07
C GLU A 530 -23.65 13.17 -28.32
N ARG A 531 -24.34 12.33 -29.09
CA ARG A 531 -23.87 11.81 -30.38
C ARG A 531 -24.63 12.42 -31.53
N TRP A 532 -23.88 12.93 -32.50
CA TRP A 532 -24.39 13.43 -33.77
C TRP A 532 -24.05 12.42 -34.87
N SER A 533 -25.05 11.84 -35.51
CA SER A 533 -24.85 11.03 -36.71
C SER A 533 -25.28 11.84 -37.93
N THR A 534 -24.32 12.14 -38.81
CA THR A 534 -24.59 12.68 -40.15
C THR A 534 -24.59 11.55 -41.17
N SER A 535 -25.74 11.25 -41.75
CA SER A 535 -25.84 10.41 -42.94
C SER A 535 -25.85 11.29 -44.19
N ARG A 536 -25.04 10.91 -45.19
CA ARG A 536 -25.08 11.50 -46.53
C ARG A 536 -25.60 10.41 -47.46
N SER A 537 -26.79 10.59 -48.02
CA SER A 537 -27.25 9.74 -49.12
C SER A 537 -26.42 10.07 -50.37
N GLY A 538 -25.66 9.11 -50.85
CA GLY A 538 -24.92 9.20 -52.11
C GLY A 538 -25.64 8.41 -53.19
N GLY A 539 -26.50 9.08 -53.97
CA GLY A 539 -27.07 8.57 -55.21
C GLY A 539 -26.71 9.51 -56.36
N MET A 540 -26.27 8.96 -57.50
CA MET A 540 -25.72 9.70 -58.66
C MET A 540 -26.68 10.73 -59.30
N PHE A 541 -27.95 10.76 -58.87
CA PHE A 541 -28.99 11.66 -59.38
C PHE A 541 -29.88 12.30 -58.30
N ASP A 542 -29.49 12.30 -57.02
CA ASP A 542 -30.32 12.86 -55.95
C ASP A 542 -29.67 14.09 -55.30
N SER A 543 -30.45 15.16 -55.12
CA SER A 543 -29.99 16.38 -54.46
C SER A 543 -29.76 16.08 -52.98
N GLY A 544 -28.50 15.85 -52.61
CA GLY A 544 -28.10 15.29 -51.31
C GLY A 544 -28.69 16.03 -50.11
N SER A 545 -29.72 15.44 -49.51
CA SER A 545 -30.20 15.82 -48.18
C SER A 545 -29.24 15.26 -47.12
N THR A 546 -28.63 16.15 -46.33
CA THR A 546 -27.81 15.74 -45.18
C THR A 546 -28.73 15.64 -43.97
N SER A 547 -29.04 14.41 -43.55
CA SER A 547 -29.79 14.19 -42.32
C SER A 547 -28.83 14.19 -41.12
N LYS A 548 -29.14 15.02 -40.12
CA LYS A 548 -28.48 15.06 -38.83
C LYS A 548 -29.44 14.47 -37.80
N SER A 549 -29.06 13.33 -37.23
CA SER A 549 -29.78 12.75 -36.09
C SER A 549 -28.96 12.94 -34.81
N GLN A 550 -29.63 13.34 -33.75
CA GLN A 550 -29.08 13.60 -32.42
C GLN A 550 -29.55 12.49 -31.49
N SER A 551 -28.61 11.86 -30.78
CA SER A 551 -28.89 10.79 -29.82
C SER A 551 -28.06 10.97 -28.56
N TRP A 552 -28.65 10.68 -27.40
CA TRP A 552 -27.99 10.73 -26.10
C TRP A 552 -27.61 9.31 -25.68
N SER A 553 -26.37 9.11 -25.24
CA SER A 553 -25.85 7.83 -24.76
C SER A 553 -25.22 8.04 -23.39
N LYS A 554 -25.56 7.18 -22.42
CA LYS A 554 -24.83 7.11 -21.15
C LYS A 554 -23.52 6.38 -21.36
N GLU A 555 -22.43 6.98 -20.91
CA GLU A 555 -21.10 6.37 -20.92
C GLU A 555 -20.46 6.49 -19.53
N PRO A 556 -19.74 5.46 -19.04
CA PRO A 556 -19.03 5.52 -17.78
C PRO A 556 -18.06 6.71 -17.75
N ILE A 557 -18.04 7.46 -16.65
CA ILE A 557 -17.08 8.56 -16.47
C ILE A 557 -15.65 8.02 -16.49
N MET A 558 -15.42 6.89 -15.81
CA MET A 558 -14.16 6.15 -15.82
C MET A 558 -14.44 4.72 -16.27
N THR A 559 -13.87 4.31 -17.40
CA THR A 559 -13.96 2.94 -17.88
C THR A 559 -13.01 2.03 -17.12
N VAL A 560 -13.19 0.70 -17.22
CA VAL A 560 -12.26 -0.30 -16.70
C VAL A 560 -10.84 -0.07 -17.23
N ASP A 561 -10.70 0.30 -18.50
CA ASP A 561 -9.41 0.58 -19.12
C ASP A 561 -8.75 1.85 -18.52
N ASP A 562 -9.53 2.87 -18.17
CA ASP A 562 -9.01 4.06 -17.50
C ASP A 562 -8.52 3.76 -16.09
N LEU A 563 -9.27 2.94 -15.34
CA LEU A 563 -8.89 2.53 -13.99
C LEU A 563 -7.68 1.62 -14.00
N ALA A 564 -7.56 0.74 -14.99
CA ALA A 564 -6.38 -0.10 -15.20
C ALA A 564 -5.14 0.75 -15.58
N ALA A 565 -5.34 1.82 -16.35
CA ALA A 565 -4.30 2.73 -16.83
C ALA A 565 -4.08 3.98 -15.95
N ILE A 566 -4.63 4.00 -14.72
CA ILE A 566 -4.53 5.17 -13.86
C ILE A 566 -3.07 5.54 -13.58
N PRO A 567 -2.66 6.81 -13.73
CA PRO A 567 -1.28 7.22 -13.50
C PRO A 567 -0.83 6.97 -12.05
N LYS A 568 0.47 6.70 -11.85
CA LYS A 568 1.05 6.49 -10.51
C LYS A 568 0.85 7.67 -9.56
N THR A 569 0.69 8.88 -10.08
CA THR A 569 0.47 10.12 -9.32
C THR A 569 -1.00 10.37 -8.98
N ARG A 570 -1.91 9.47 -9.36
CA ARG A 570 -3.35 9.58 -9.15
C ARG A 570 -3.89 8.40 -8.37
N ALA A 571 -4.89 8.66 -7.55
CA ALA A 571 -5.70 7.67 -6.85
C ALA A 571 -7.18 8.02 -7.03
N LEU A 572 -8.02 7.01 -7.19
CA LEU A 572 -9.46 7.18 -7.05
C LEU A 572 -9.82 6.89 -5.59
N VAL A 573 -10.54 7.80 -4.95
CA VAL A 573 -10.91 7.64 -3.55
C VAL A 573 -12.41 7.80 -3.41
N GLN A 574 -13.05 6.77 -2.87
CA GLN A 574 -14.43 6.82 -2.44
C GLN A 574 -14.44 7.16 -0.94
N ILE A 575 -15.29 8.12 -0.60
CA ILE A 575 -15.42 8.66 0.75
C ILE A 575 -16.88 8.49 1.14
N SER A 576 -17.15 7.93 2.31
CA SER A 576 -18.52 7.74 2.79
C SER A 576 -19.31 9.06 2.76
N GLY A 577 -20.57 8.99 2.32
CA GLY A 577 -21.43 10.16 2.14
C GLY A 577 -21.09 11.09 0.96
N ASN A 578 -20.03 10.79 0.18
CA ASN A 578 -19.57 11.63 -0.92
C ASN A 578 -19.44 10.83 -2.23
N ARG A 579 -19.51 11.52 -3.37
CA ARG A 579 -19.20 10.89 -4.67
C ARG A 579 -17.71 10.58 -4.75
N PRO A 580 -17.28 9.50 -5.44
CA PRO A 580 -15.87 9.22 -5.65
C PRO A 580 -15.14 10.40 -6.30
N VAL A 581 -13.90 10.63 -5.85
CA VAL A 581 -13.07 11.76 -6.29
C VAL A 581 -11.71 11.26 -6.76
N LEU A 582 -11.24 11.80 -7.88
CA LEU A 582 -9.87 11.63 -8.32
C LEU A 582 -8.94 12.56 -7.53
N MET A 583 -7.91 11.97 -6.92
CA MET A 583 -6.92 12.67 -6.11
C MET A 583 -5.53 12.57 -6.71
N LYS A 584 -4.76 13.65 -6.58
CA LYS A 584 -3.31 13.65 -6.67
C LYS A 584 -2.74 13.09 -5.37
N LYS A 585 -1.93 12.03 -5.50
CA LYS A 585 -1.18 11.45 -4.38
C LYS A 585 -0.13 12.44 -3.87
N LEU A 586 0.10 12.46 -2.56
CA LEU A 586 1.13 13.27 -1.93
C LEU A 586 2.27 12.35 -1.49
N TYR A 587 3.41 12.44 -2.17
CA TYR A 587 4.58 11.69 -1.77
C TYR A 587 5.23 12.37 -0.56
N TRP A 588 5.77 11.57 0.37
CA TRP A 588 6.41 12.11 1.58
C TRP A 588 7.55 13.09 1.26
N SER A 589 8.20 12.93 0.11
CA SER A 589 9.28 13.80 -0.37
C SER A 589 8.83 15.23 -0.65
N ASP A 590 7.53 15.43 -0.90
CA ASP A 590 6.91 16.74 -1.15
C ASP A 590 6.19 17.26 0.11
N GLY A 591 6.27 16.52 1.23
CA GLY A 591 5.55 16.79 2.47
C GLY A 591 6.37 17.63 3.47
N PRO A 592 5.74 18.11 4.56
CA PRO A 592 6.41 18.92 5.57
C PRO A 592 7.51 18.17 6.32
N ASN A 593 7.42 16.84 6.38
CA ASN A 593 8.38 15.97 7.06
C ASN A 593 9.52 15.48 6.14
N ALA A 594 9.62 15.96 4.89
CA ALA A 594 10.54 15.44 3.88
C ALA A 594 12.00 15.42 4.35
N ASP A 595 12.48 16.50 4.97
CA ASP A 595 13.87 16.61 5.45
C ASP A 595 14.14 15.63 6.60
N ALA A 596 13.23 15.53 7.56
CA ALA A 596 13.35 14.62 8.70
C ALA A 596 13.30 13.14 8.25
N ILE A 597 12.44 12.82 7.28
CA ILE A 597 12.34 11.49 6.67
C ILE A 597 13.61 11.15 5.89
N THR A 598 14.16 12.11 5.14
CA THR A 598 15.42 11.93 4.41
C THR A 598 16.59 11.72 5.37
N ALA A 599 16.62 12.47 6.48
CA ALA A 599 17.62 12.27 7.54
C ALA A 599 17.50 10.90 8.20
N SER A 600 16.26 10.43 8.45
CA SER A 600 16.01 9.07 8.96
C SER A 600 16.51 8.01 7.99
N ALA A 601 16.22 8.15 6.69
CA ALA A 601 16.71 7.24 5.66
C ALA A 601 18.24 7.20 5.59
N GLY A 602 18.91 8.35 5.73
CA GLY A 602 20.37 8.42 5.78
C GLY A 602 20.98 7.75 7.01
N ARG A 603 20.26 7.75 8.14
CA ARG A 603 20.71 7.14 9.40
C ARG A 603 20.45 5.63 9.49
N TYR A 604 19.30 5.18 8.99
CA TYR A 604 18.80 3.80 9.18
C TYR A 604 18.71 2.98 7.89
N GLY A 605 18.73 3.63 6.73
CA GLY A 605 18.69 2.97 5.43
C GLY A 605 20.05 2.37 5.05
N ILE A 606 20.03 1.43 4.11
CA ILE A 606 21.26 0.93 3.48
C ILE A 606 21.79 2.00 2.51
N PRO A 607 23.07 2.40 2.59
CA PRO A 607 23.68 3.26 1.58
C PRO A 607 23.61 2.63 0.19
N GLU A 608 23.17 3.37 -0.83
CA GLU A 608 23.07 2.92 -2.24
C GLU A 608 24.39 2.34 -2.82
N LYS A 609 25.55 2.64 -2.20
CA LYS A 609 26.87 2.23 -2.67
C LYS A 609 27.43 0.93 -2.11
N THR A 610 26.68 0.20 -1.28
CA THR A 610 27.11 -1.14 -0.85
C THR A 610 26.68 -2.17 -1.90
N GLN A 611 27.18 -2.03 -3.13
CA GLN A 611 27.31 -3.21 -3.97
C GLN A 611 28.34 -4.08 -3.25
N ILE A 612 27.88 -5.21 -2.73
CA ILE A 612 28.75 -6.27 -2.25
C ILE A 612 29.70 -6.56 -3.42
N LEU A 613 30.97 -6.16 -3.27
CA LEU A 613 32.05 -6.73 -4.07
C LEU A 613 32.04 -8.20 -3.70
N LEU A 614 31.43 -9.02 -4.55
CA LEU A 614 31.74 -10.44 -4.55
C LEU A 614 33.21 -10.48 -4.95
N ASP A 615 34.09 -10.84 -4.02
CA ASP A 615 35.45 -11.22 -4.37
C ASP A 615 35.33 -12.42 -5.33
N GLU A 616 35.49 -12.15 -6.63
CA GLU A 616 35.54 -13.20 -7.66
C GLU A 616 36.77 -14.12 -7.47
N ASP A 617 37.70 -13.76 -6.58
CA ASP A 617 38.94 -14.48 -6.33
C ASP A 617 38.88 -15.48 -5.14
N ALA A 618 37.71 -15.72 -4.54
CA ALA A 618 37.56 -16.62 -3.38
C ALA A 618 36.93 -17.99 -3.69
N VAL A 619 36.81 -18.38 -4.96
CA VAL A 619 36.43 -19.74 -5.33
C VAL A 619 37.42 -20.30 -6.36
N ASP A 620 38.46 -20.97 -5.86
CA ASP A 620 39.25 -21.91 -6.66
C ASP A 620 38.32 -23.08 -7.04
N ILE A 621 37.82 -23.10 -8.28
CA ILE A 621 37.03 -24.20 -8.86
C ILE A 621 37.95 -25.14 -9.69
N ASP A 622 39.26 -25.15 -9.42
CA ASP A 622 40.23 -25.97 -10.18
C ASP A 622 40.81 -27.15 -9.38
N GLU A 623 40.04 -27.72 -8.44
CA GLU A 623 40.46 -28.95 -7.77
C GLU A 623 39.31 -29.95 -7.53
N VAL A 624 38.57 -30.28 -8.59
CA VAL A 624 37.86 -31.58 -8.68
C VAL A 624 38.03 -32.15 -10.09
N THR A 625 39.25 -32.56 -10.41
CA THR A 625 39.50 -33.50 -11.52
C THR A 625 39.26 -34.94 -11.05
N GLU A 626 38.45 -35.66 -11.83
CA GLU A 626 38.45 -37.11 -12.01
C GLU A 626 38.31 -38.00 -10.75
N SER A 627 37.09 -38.49 -10.51
CA SER A 627 36.90 -39.92 -10.23
C SER A 627 35.45 -40.36 -10.40
N ASP A 628 35.27 -41.27 -11.37
CA ASP A 628 34.30 -42.37 -11.41
C ASP A 628 32.80 -42.06 -11.57
N GLU A 629 32.38 -42.05 -12.84
CA GLU A 629 31.06 -42.49 -13.25
C GLU A 629 30.87 -43.97 -12.89
N GLU A 630 30.00 -44.27 -11.93
CA GLU A 630 29.24 -45.52 -11.94
C GLU A 630 27.75 -45.24 -12.21
N PRO A 631 27.14 -45.90 -13.20
CA PRO A 631 25.73 -45.74 -13.50
C PRO A 631 24.92 -46.85 -12.81
N PHE A 632 24.03 -46.52 -11.90
CA PHE A 632 22.98 -47.46 -11.49
C PHE A 632 21.63 -46.77 -11.29
N LEU A 633 20.75 -47.05 -12.27
CA LEU A 633 19.33 -47.41 -12.21
C LEU A 633 18.40 -46.72 -11.20
#